data_AF-A0A484UD67-F1
#
_entry.id   AF-A0A484UD67-F1
#
_cell.length_a   1.000
_cell.length_b   1.000
_cell.length_c   1.000
_cell.angle_alpha   90.00
_cell.angle_beta   90.00
_cell.angle_gamma   90.00
#
_symmetry.space_group_name_H-M   'P 1'
#
loop_
_entity.id
_entity.type
_entity.pdbx_description
1 polymer ?
#
loop_
_entity_poly.entity_id
_entity_poly.type
_entity_poly.pdbx_seq_one_letter_code
_entity_poly.pdbx_strand_id
1 'polypeptide(L)'
;MSWRLLILILLLAAGGAALGGMQLGEYLVARAPVAAPAPGEDDNDPDRVVLDANGKPYTAQPPQPRVDGTLGVPDQPADTKWEVPTVSLFDTTTNPDVLISRNRLNANEVRELASASRGLPAGPQDVVTIDVARPGEGSHAPLMSGQQPAQPFVVSQAANQAAPDNPQQAATAAGWEGEFRRAMDQCANTGFFERPTCAWNARNKYCAPNNAWGKVDGCPRRSF
;
A
#
# COMPACT_ATOMS: atom_id res chain seq x y z
N MET A 1 -13.76 -3.66 -51.43
CA MET A 1 -14.27 -3.83 -50.05
C MET A 1 -13.60 -2.81 -49.15
N SER A 2 -14.35 -2.04 -48.36
CA SER A 2 -13.77 -0.96 -47.53
C SER A 2 -12.97 -1.54 -46.35
N TRP A 3 -11.74 -1.09 -46.15
CA TRP A 3 -10.85 -1.45 -45.03
C TRP A 3 -11.52 -1.44 -43.65
N ARG A 4 -12.47 -0.52 -43.42
CA ARG A 4 -13.25 -0.44 -42.18
C ARG A 4 -14.12 -1.67 -41.91
N LEU A 5 -14.68 -2.28 -42.95
CA LEU A 5 -15.45 -3.51 -42.86
C LEU A 5 -14.55 -4.69 -42.45
N LEU A 6 -13.32 -4.73 -42.98
CA LEU A 6 -12.34 -5.75 -42.59
C LEU A 6 -11.95 -5.64 -41.11
N ILE A 7 -11.70 -4.43 -40.61
CA ILE A 7 -11.40 -4.22 -39.19
C ILE A 7 -12.57 -4.67 -38.31
N LEU A 8 -13.80 -4.28 -38.65
CA LEU A 8 -14.97 -4.63 -37.84
C LEU A 8 -15.19 -6.15 -37.76
N ILE A 9 -15.03 -6.86 -38.88
CA ILE A 9 -15.13 -8.32 -38.90
C ILE A 9 -14.03 -8.96 -38.06
N LEU A 10 -12.78 -8.44 -38.16
CA LEU A 10 -11.67 -8.93 -37.35
C LEU A 10 -11.90 -8.74 -35.85
N LEU A 11 -12.41 -7.58 -35.43
CA LEU A 11 -12.70 -7.32 -34.03
C LEU A 11 -13.85 -8.20 -33.51
N LEU A 12 -14.89 -8.43 -34.31
CA LEU A 12 -15.99 -9.33 -33.96
C LEU A 12 -15.52 -10.79 -33.85
N ALA A 13 -14.71 -11.25 -34.82
CA ALA A 13 -14.15 -12.60 -34.80
C ALA A 13 -13.21 -12.80 -33.61
N ALA A 14 -12.32 -11.83 -33.33
CA ALA A 14 -11.40 -11.88 -32.20
C ALA A 14 -12.15 -11.87 -30.85
N GLY A 15 -13.14 -10.98 -30.70
CA GLY A 15 -13.97 -10.93 -29.50
C GLY A 15 -14.78 -12.21 -29.28
N GLY A 16 -15.39 -12.75 -30.34
CA GLY A 16 -16.12 -14.01 -30.29
C GLY A 16 -15.24 -15.20 -29.93
N ALA A 17 -14.05 -15.29 -30.51
CA ALA A 17 -13.09 -16.35 -30.20
C ALA A 17 -12.59 -16.28 -28.74
N ALA A 18 -12.32 -15.07 -28.22
CA ALA A 18 -11.88 -14.89 -26.85
C ALA A 18 -12.97 -15.30 -25.83
N LEU A 19 -14.20 -14.80 -26.02
CA LEU A 19 -15.32 -15.12 -25.12
C LEU A 19 -15.72 -16.59 -25.20
N GLY A 20 -15.79 -17.15 -26.41
CA GLY A 20 -16.11 -18.55 -26.62
C GLY A 20 -15.02 -19.48 -26.06
N GLY A 21 -13.74 -19.11 -26.20
CA GLY A 21 -12.63 -19.86 -25.64
C GLY A 21 -12.66 -19.93 -24.12
N MET A 22 -12.95 -18.82 -23.43
CA MET A 22 -13.08 -18.81 -21.98
C MET A 22 -14.25 -19.68 -21.50
N GLN A 23 -15.42 -19.57 -22.16
CA GLN A 23 -16.60 -20.33 -21.78
C GLN A 23 -16.45 -21.83 -22.04
N LEU A 24 -15.78 -22.20 -23.13
CA LEU A 24 -15.44 -23.60 -23.43
C LEU A 24 -14.40 -24.14 -22.44
N GLY A 25 -13.40 -23.33 -22.07
CA GLY A 25 -12.41 -23.71 -21.06
C GLY A 25 -13.06 -24.08 -19.73
N GLU A 26 -13.94 -23.21 -19.23
CA GLU A 26 -14.67 -23.46 -17.98
C GLU A 26 -15.55 -24.72 -18.07
N TYR A 27 -16.22 -24.91 -19.21
CA TYR A 27 -17.04 -26.10 -19.47
C TYR A 27 -16.22 -27.39 -19.42
N LEU A 28 -14.99 -27.38 -19.94
CA LEU A 28 -14.09 -28.53 -19.96
C LEU A 28 -13.53 -28.82 -18.57
N VAL A 29 -13.13 -27.79 -17.82
CA VAL A 29 -12.65 -27.94 -16.44
C VAL A 29 -13.76 -28.51 -15.55
N ALA A 30 -14.99 -28.01 -15.67
CA ALA A 30 -16.14 -28.49 -14.90
C ALA A 30 -16.51 -29.96 -15.20
N ARG A 31 -16.06 -30.52 -16.32
CA ARG A 31 -16.30 -31.93 -16.71
C ARG A 31 -15.04 -32.77 -16.72
N ALA A 32 -13.91 -32.21 -16.30
CA ALA A 32 -12.68 -32.97 -16.22
C ALA A 32 -12.84 -34.06 -15.15
N PRO A 33 -12.48 -35.31 -15.44
CA PRO A 33 -12.45 -36.35 -14.42
C PRO A 33 -11.39 -36.00 -13.37
N VAL A 34 -11.72 -36.18 -12.09
CA VAL A 34 -10.78 -36.00 -10.99
C VAL A 34 -9.66 -37.02 -11.14
N ALA A 35 -8.40 -36.57 -11.12
CA ALA A 35 -7.25 -37.44 -11.22
C ALA A 35 -7.28 -38.45 -10.04
N ALA A 36 -7.01 -39.72 -10.34
CA ALA A 36 -6.90 -40.71 -9.28
C ALA A 36 -5.72 -40.33 -8.36
N PRO A 37 -5.87 -40.45 -7.03
CA PRO A 37 -4.82 -40.12 -6.09
C PRO A 37 -3.58 -40.98 -6.33
N ALA A 38 -2.41 -40.40 -6.08
CA ALA A 38 -1.15 -41.15 -6.13
C ALA A 38 -1.19 -42.28 -5.06
N PRO A 39 -0.56 -43.43 -5.31
CA PRO A 39 -0.52 -44.52 -4.33
C PRO A 39 0.08 -44.04 -3.00
N GLY A 40 -0.74 -43.98 -1.94
CA GLY A 40 -0.35 -43.53 -0.60
C GLY A 40 -0.93 -42.17 -0.15
N GLU A 41 -1.79 -41.55 -0.95
CA GLU A 41 -2.49 -40.31 -0.57
C GLU A 41 -3.88 -40.60 0.02
N ASP A 42 -4.04 -40.35 1.31
CA ASP A 42 -5.30 -40.53 2.03
C ASP A 42 -6.19 -39.31 1.83
N ASP A 43 -7.23 -39.45 1.00
CA ASP A 43 -8.31 -38.49 0.70
C ASP A 43 -7.89 -37.04 0.34
N ASN A 44 -8.37 -36.56 -0.80
CA ASN A 44 -8.08 -35.21 -1.34
C ASN A 44 -8.78 -34.10 -0.54
N ASP A 45 -8.46 -33.95 0.75
CA ASP A 45 -8.80 -32.79 1.56
C ASP A 45 -7.53 -31.95 1.73
N PRO A 46 -7.27 -30.95 0.86
CA PRO A 46 -6.05 -30.14 0.91
C PRO A 46 -5.89 -29.36 2.22
N ASP A 47 -6.93 -29.33 3.06
CA ASP A 47 -6.94 -28.67 4.37
C ASP A 47 -6.75 -29.63 5.56
N ARG A 48 -6.70 -30.96 5.34
CA ARG A 48 -6.41 -31.91 6.42
C ARG A 48 -4.92 -32.11 6.59
N VAL A 49 -4.33 -31.21 7.38
CA VAL A 49 -3.02 -31.45 7.98
C VAL A 49 -3.17 -32.57 9.00
N VAL A 50 -2.76 -33.80 8.65
CA VAL A 50 -2.64 -34.90 9.61
C VAL A 50 -1.62 -34.47 10.66
N LEU A 51 -2.01 -34.43 11.94
CA LEU A 51 -1.13 -34.02 13.02
C LEU A 51 -0.54 -35.26 13.72
N ASP A 52 0.72 -35.16 14.15
CA ASP A 52 1.37 -36.17 14.97
C ASP A 52 0.83 -36.16 16.41
N ALA A 53 1.29 -37.09 17.24
CA ALA A 53 0.93 -37.15 18.66
C ALA A 53 1.32 -35.88 19.45
N ASN A 54 2.16 -35.02 18.89
CA ASN A 54 2.63 -33.76 19.47
C ASN A 54 1.91 -32.53 18.87
N GLY A 55 0.90 -32.72 18.01
CA GLY A 55 0.15 -31.64 17.37
C GLY A 55 0.91 -30.92 16.24
N LYS A 56 2.02 -31.47 15.75
CA LYS A 56 2.77 -30.96 14.59
C LYS A 56 2.27 -31.61 13.30
N PRO A 57 2.34 -30.92 12.14
CA PRO A 57 2.07 -31.53 10.84
C PRO A 57 2.89 -32.81 10.62
N TYR A 58 2.21 -33.93 10.41
CA TYR A 58 2.80 -35.23 10.14
C TYR A 58 2.92 -35.45 8.64
N THR A 59 4.14 -35.77 8.19
CA THR A 59 4.40 -36.29 6.86
C THR A 59 4.97 -37.70 7.01
N ALA A 60 4.38 -38.67 6.31
CA ALA A 60 4.86 -40.04 6.33
C ALA A 60 6.23 -40.10 5.63
N GLN A 61 7.31 -40.21 6.40
CA GLN A 61 8.66 -40.31 5.86
C GLN A 61 9.02 -41.78 5.64
N PRO A 62 9.50 -42.17 4.44
CA PRO A 62 9.83 -43.56 4.16
C PRO A 62 10.99 -44.04 5.06
N PRO A 63 10.99 -45.31 5.49
CA PRO A 63 12.03 -45.86 6.35
C PRO A 63 13.37 -45.85 5.61
N GLN A 64 14.37 -45.22 6.21
CA GLN A 64 15.72 -45.14 5.66
C GLN A 64 16.62 -46.20 6.31
N PRO A 65 17.64 -46.71 5.60
CA PRO A 65 18.68 -47.51 6.22
C PRO A 65 19.46 -46.65 7.21
N ARG A 66 19.37 -46.98 8.49
CA ARG A 66 20.12 -46.33 9.57
C ARG A 66 21.56 -46.83 9.59
N VAL A 67 22.42 -46.09 10.28
CA VAL A 67 23.83 -46.44 10.49
C VAL A 67 24.05 -47.76 11.23
N ASP A 68 23.01 -48.25 11.93
CA ASP A 68 22.96 -49.54 12.62
C ASP A 68 22.49 -50.71 11.72
N GLY A 69 22.18 -50.43 10.43
CA GLY A 69 21.69 -51.41 9.47
C GLY A 69 20.19 -51.72 9.58
N THR A 70 19.47 -51.09 10.50
CA THR A 70 18.01 -51.23 10.63
C THR A 70 17.28 -50.27 9.69
N LEU A 71 16.06 -50.61 9.30
CA LEU A 71 15.17 -49.70 8.58
C LEU A 71 14.39 -48.88 9.60
N GLY A 72 14.52 -47.56 9.56
CA GLY A 72 13.80 -46.67 10.47
C GLY A 72 13.88 -45.20 10.04
N VAL A 73 13.09 -44.36 10.70
CA VAL A 73 13.20 -42.91 10.55
C VAL A 73 14.36 -42.44 11.45
N PRO A 74 15.33 -41.66 10.93
CA PRO A 74 16.37 -41.07 11.77
C PRO A 74 15.78 -40.15 12.84
N ASP A 75 16.41 -40.07 14.01
CA ASP A 75 16.01 -39.13 15.06
C ASP A 75 16.16 -37.70 14.52
N GLN A 76 15.08 -36.90 14.61
CA GLN A 76 15.09 -35.53 14.12
C GLN A 76 16.02 -34.69 15.00
N PRO A 77 16.96 -33.90 14.44
CA PRO A 77 17.79 -33.01 15.23
C PRO A 77 16.88 -32.03 16.01
N ALA A 78 17.31 -31.64 17.21
CA ALA A 78 16.58 -30.68 18.02
C ALA A 78 16.30 -29.39 17.22
N ASP A 79 15.10 -28.84 17.38
CA ASP A 79 14.67 -27.60 16.73
C ASP A 79 15.66 -26.46 17.06
N THR A 80 16.51 -26.10 16.10
CA THR A 80 17.39 -24.94 16.22
C THR A 80 16.54 -23.68 16.13
N LYS A 81 16.43 -22.93 17.23
CA LYS A 81 15.81 -21.59 17.23
C LYS A 81 16.69 -20.62 16.45
N TRP A 82 16.45 -20.50 15.16
CA TRP A 82 17.07 -19.48 14.30
C TRP A 82 16.39 -18.13 14.54
N GLU A 83 16.72 -17.46 15.64
CA GLU A 83 16.35 -16.06 15.84
C GLU A 83 17.49 -15.18 15.30
N VAL A 84 17.26 -14.58 14.14
CA VAL A 84 18.21 -13.62 13.55
C VAL A 84 17.96 -12.27 14.23
N PRO A 85 18.92 -11.72 14.99
CA PRO A 85 18.77 -10.38 15.54
C PRO A 85 18.66 -9.40 14.37
N THR A 86 17.48 -8.82 14.19
CA THR A 86 17.21 -7.79 13.19
C THR A 86 17.80 -6.46 13.67
N VAL A 87 19.13 -6.38 13.65
CA VAL A 87 19.81 -5.08 13.79
C VAL A 87 19.64 -4.32 12.47
N SER A 88 18.90 -3.22 12.53
CA SER A 88 18.83 -2.29 11.41
C SER A 88 20.23 -1.73 11.17
N LEU A 89 20.76 -1.84 9.96
CA LEU A 89 22.00 -1.17 9.53
C LEU A 89 21.97 0.34 9.81
N PHE A 90 20.76 0.90 9.96
CA PHE A 90 20.53 2.31 10.24
C PHE A 90 20.61 2.67 11.72
N ASP A 91 20.62 1.70 12.65
CA ASP A 91 20.80 1.97 14.10
C ASP A 91 22.27 2.07 14.49
N THR A 92 23.17 1.51 13.68
CA THR A 92 24.62 1.59 13.88
C THR A 92 25.31 2.64 13.00
N THR A 93 24.59 3.26 12.06
CA THR A 93 25.16 4.25 11.13
C THR A 93 25.21 5.64 11.75
N THR A 94 26.42 6.14 12.00
CA THR A 94 26.71 7.51 12.47
C THR A 94 27.00 8.49 11.35
N ASN A 95 26.83 8.09 10.08
CA ASN A 95 27.12 8.96 8.94
C ASN A 95 26.09 10.12 8.88
N PRO A 96 26.53 11.39 8.92
CA PRO A 96 25.63 12.54 8.92
C PRO A 96 24.73 12.62 7.67
N ASP A 97 25.20 12.17 6.51
CA ASP A 97 24.42 12.19 5.26
C ASP A 97 23.19 11.25 5.35
N VAL A 98 23.35 10.13 6.05
CA VAL A 98 22.25 9.17 6.27
C VAL A 98 21.30 9.68 7.34
N LEU A 99 21.83 10.32 8.39
CA LEU A 99 21.03 10.91 9.47
C LEU A 99 20.13 12.06 9.00
N ILE A 100 20.58 12.88 8.04
CA ILE A 100 19.78 13.95 7.44
C ILE A 100 18.52 13.39 6.74
N SER A 101 18.62 12.22 6.10
CA SER A 101 17.47 11.60 5.41
C SER A 101 16.43 11.01 6.36
N ARG A 102 16.84 10.61 7.57
CA ARG A 102 15.99 9.91 8.56
C ARG A 102 15.42 10.85 9.61
N ASN A 103 16.22 11.80 10.08
CA ASN A 103 15.85 12.65 11.20
C ASN A 103 15.14 13.91 10.71
N ARG A 104 14.11 14.29 11.45
CA ARG A 104 13.46 15.59 11.24
C ARG A 104 14.38 16.67 11.77
N LEU A 105 14.87 17.52 10.88
CA LEU A 105 15.61 18.72 11.25
C LEU A 105 14.64 19.75 11.83
N ASN A 106 14.96 20.29 13.00
CA ASN A 106 14.22 21.41 13.58
C ASN A 106 14.58 22.71 12.85
N ALA A 107 13.72 23.73 12.96
CA ALA A 107 13.88 25.00 12.25
C ALA A 107 15.22 25.72 12.53
N ASN A 108 15.82 25.49 13.70
CA ASN A 108 17.14 26.05 14.03
C ASN A 108 18.28 25.29 13.34
N GLU A 109 18.20 23.95 13.30
CA GLU A 109 19.19 23.08 12.63
C GLU A 109 19.18 23.30 11.11
N VAL A 110 18.00 23.50 10.51
CA VAL A 110 17.86 23.87 9.09
C VAL A 110 18.54 25.22 8.81
N ARG A 111 18.41 26.20 9.71
CA ARG A 111 19.02 27.52 9.54
C ARG A 111 20.54 27.48 9.65
N GLU A 112 21.07 26.63 10.53
CA GLU A 112 22.49 26.37 10.65
C GLU A 112 23.06 25.71 9.39
N LEU A 113 22.39 24.67 8.88
CA LEU A 113 22.79 23.97 7.65
C LEU A 113 22.74 24.89 6.41
N ALA A 114 21.71 25.75 6.33
CA ALA A 114 21.58 26.76 5.29
C ALA A 114 22.62 27.90 5.41
N SER A 115 23.17 28.14 6.60
CA SER A 115 24.27 29.08 6.78
C SER A 115 25.62 28.46 6.41
N ALA A 116 25.79 27.15 6.66
CA ALA A 116 26.96 26.38 6.26
C ALA A 116 27.05 26.17 4.74
N SER A 117 25.91 26.15 4.04
CA SER A 117 25.85 26.03 2.58
C SER A 117 26.23 27.30 1.82
N ARG A 118 26.46 28.44 2.49
CA ARG A 118 26.81 29.73 1.86
C ARG A 118 28.16 29.77 1.14
N GLY A 119 28.98 28.72 1.29
CA GLY A 119 30.29 28.59 0.64
C GLY A 119 30.32 27.61 -0.54
N LEU A 120 29.19 27.01 -0.92
CA LEU A 120 29.15 26.05 -2.03
C LEU A 120 29.14 26.78 -3.38
N PRO A 121 29.86 26.29 -4.40
CA PRO A 121 29.88 26.90 -5.72
C PRO A 121 28.49 26.79 -6.38
N ALA A 122 27.82 27.94 -6.56
CA ALA A 122 26.56 28.06 -7.29
C ALA A 122 26.82 27.86 -8.79
N GLY A 123 26.64 26.64 -9.28
CA GLY A 123 26.67 26.31 -10.70
C GLY A 123 25.29 26.50 -11.35
N PRO A 124 25.21 26.58 -12.69
CA PRO A 124 23.96 26.82 -13.44
C PRO A 124 22.90 25.70 -13.34
N GLN A 125 23.08 24.72 -12.46
CA GLN A 125 22.12 23.66 -12.16
C GLN A 125 21.51 23.82 -10.75
N ASP A 126 21.71 24.98 -10.11
CA ASP A 126 21.19 25.24 -8.77
C ASP A 126 19.66 25.18 -8.79
N VAL A 127 19.12 24.26 -7.99
CA VAL A 127 17.69 24.06 -7.81
C VAL A 127 17.14 25.36 -7.26
N VAL A 128 16.25 26.01 -8.03
CA VAL A 128 15.48 27.18 -7.60
C VAL A 128 15.06 26.97 -6.16
N THR A 129 15.67 27.75 -5.27
CA THR A 129 15.42 27.72 -3.84
C THR A 129 13.92 27.75 -3.64
N ILE A 130 13.36 26.63 -3.18
CA ILE A 130 12.01 26.58 -2.64
C ILE A 130 12.04 27.55 -1.45
N ASP A 131 11.57 28.76 -1.68
CA ASP A 131 11.27 29.74 -0.63
C ASP A 131 10.20 29.11 0.27
N VAL A 132 10.65 28.43 1.32
CA VAL A 132 9.77 28.00 2.42
C VAL A 132 9.40 29.27 3.18
N ALA A 133 8.29 29.89 2.75
CA ALA A 133 7.70 31.05 3.40
C ALA A 133 7.53 30.79 4.91
N ARG A 134 8.05 31.71 5.73
CA ARG A 134 7.73 31.78 7.16
C ARG A 134 6.21 31.93 7.32
N PRO A 135 5.57 31.19 8.24
CA PRO A 135 4.15 31.37 8.50
C PRO A 135 3.94 32.74 9.17
N GLY A 136 3.49 33.73 8.39
CA GLY A 136 3.15 35.07 8.89
C GLY A 136 3.38 36.23 7.91
N GLU A 137 4.19 36.07 6.87
CA GLU A 137 4.45 37.14 5.89
C GLU A 137 4.04 36.70 4.49
N GLY A 138 3.11 37.46 3.91
CA GLY A 138 2.55 37.21 2.59
C GLY A 138 3.61 37.25 1.50
N SER A 139 3.47 36.36 0.53
CA SER A 139 4.38 36.20 -0.60
C SER A 139 4.35 37.44 -1.49
N HIS A 140 5.46 38.18 -1.58
CA HIS A 140 5.67 39.21 -2.61
C HIS A 140 6.60 38.64 -3.67
N ALA A 141 6.06 38.29 -4.84
CA ALA A 141 6.88 38.00 -6.02
C ALA A 141 7.40 39.33 -6.62
N PRO A 142 8.65 39.39 -7.15
CA PRO A 142 9.12 40.59 -7.82
C PRO A 142 8.35 40.81 -9.12
N LEU A 143 7.94 42.07 -9.33
CA LEU A 143 7.27 42.56 -10.53
C LEU A 143 8.17 42.38 -11.76
N MET A 144 7.76 41.53 -12.71
CA MET A 144 8.17 41.65 -14.11
C MET A 144 7.06 42.32 -14.91
N SER A 145 7.42 43.46 -15.49
CA SER A 145 6.62 44.33 -16.34
C SER A 145 6.30 43.64 -17.68
N GLY A 146 5.01 43.53 -18.03
CA GLY A 146 4.59 43.11 -19.38
C GLY A 146 3.15 42.61 -19.51
N GLN A 147 2.23 43.54 -19.76
CA GLN A 147 1.02 43.40 -20.60
C GLN A 147 -0.07 42.33 -20.32
N GLN A 148 -1.20 42.87 -19.81
CA GLN A 148 -2.62 42.63 -20.11
C GLN A 148 -3.42 41.45 -19.49
N PRO A 149 -4.71 41.70 -19.17
CA PRO A 149 -5.41 41.03 -18.08
C PRO A 149 -6.17 39.78 -18.52
N ALA A 150 -5.89 38.65 -17.88
CA ALA A 150 -6.73 37.47 -17.92
C ALA A 150 -7.70 37.49 -16.72
N GLN A 151 -8.99 37.42 -17.04
CA GLN A 151 -10.13 37.42 -16.12
C GLN A 151 -9.99 36.33 -15.04
N PRO A 152 -10.42 36.57 -13.79
CA PRO A 152 -10.49 35.51 -12.79
C PRO A 152 -11.58 34.51 -13.19
N PHE A 153 -11.20 33.25 -13.36
CA PHE A 153 -12.13 32.13 -13.33
C PHE A 153 -12.74 32.07 -11.93
N VAL A 154 -13.94 32.63 -11.81
CA VAL A 154 -14.83 32.42 -10.69
C VAL A 154 -15.30 30.96 -10.73
N VAL A 155 -14.66 30.09 -9.94
CA VAL A 155 -15.32 28.84 -9.55
C VAL A 155 -16.41 29.25 -8.56
N SER A 156 -17.56 29.51 -9.13
CA SER A 156 -18.82 29.67 -8.44
C SER A 156 -19.04 28.40 -7.61
N GLN A 157 -19.11 28.57 -6.30
CA GLN A 157 -19.80 27.64 -5.41
C GLN A 157 -21.25 27.55 -5.90
N ALA A 158 -21.51 26.59 -6.78
CA ALA A 158 -22.85 26.13 -7.05
C ALA A 158 -23.24 25.22 -5.89
N ALA A 159 -24.17 25.72 -5.09
CA ALA A 159 -24.92 24.94 -4.13
C ALA A 159 -25.43 23.64 -4.78
N ASN A 160 -25.05 22.51 -4.17
CA ASN A 160 -25.89 21.33 -4.14
C ASN A 160 -25.86 20.82 -2.70
N GLN A 161 -26.60 21.55 -1.87
CA GLN A 161 -27.14 21.04 -0.62
C GLN A 161 -28.11 19.91 -0.98
N ALA A 162 -27.66 18.67 -0.93
CA ALA A 162 -28.56 17.54 -0.75
C ALA A 162 -28.78 17.38 0.75
N ALA A 163 -30.03 17.54 1.18
CA ALA A 163 -30.47 17.34 2.55
C ALA A 163 -30.16 15.91 3.04
N PRO A 164 -29.85 15.72 4.32
CA PRO A 164 -29.69 14.38 4.88
C PRO A 164 -31.06 13.74 5.14
N ASP A 165 -31.36 12.65 4.45
CA ASP A 165 -32.38 11.67 4.86
C ASP A 165 -31.85 10.80 6.04
N ASN A 166 -31.49 11.44 7.16
CA ASN A 166 -31.58 10.83 8.50
C ASN A 166 -31.14 11.81 9.60
N PRO A 167 -32.05 12.31 10.47
CA PRO A 167 -31.69 13.16 11.60
C PRO A 167 -30.81 12.47 12.67
N GLN A 168 -30.70 11.13 12.64
CA GLN A 168 -30.02 10.38 13.69
C GLN A 168 -28.50 10.18 13.46
N GLN A 169 -28.00 10.41 12.24
CA GLN A 169 -26.58 10.18 11.87
C GLN A 169 -25.76 11.48 11.76
N ALA A 170 -26.40 12.64 11.59
CA ALA A 170 -25.70 13.92 11.57
C ALA A 170 -25.15 14.35 12.94
N ALA A 171 -25.71 13.82 14.04
CA ALA A 171 -25.25 14.12 15.40
C ALA A 171 -23.99 13.31 15.80
N THR A 172 -23.81 12.11 15.24
CA THR A 172 -22.62 11.27 15.46
C THR A 172 -21.50 11.59 14.47
N ALA A 173 -21.84 12.04 13.25
CA ALA A 173 -20.93 12.45 12.17
C ALA A 173 -20.31 13.86 12.33
N ALA A 174 -20.29 14.41 13.54
CA ALA A 174 -19.52 15.63 13.83
C ALA A 174 -18.40 15.38 14.85
N GLY A 175 -18.47 14.28 15.62
CA GLY A 175 -17.53 14.01 16.70
C GLY A 175 -16.32 13.19 16.25
N TRP A 176 -16.52 12.14 15.45
CA TRP A 176 -15.45 11.22 15.09
C TRP A 176 -14.55 11.79 13.99
N GLU A 177 -15.06 12.66 13.12
CA GLU A 177 -14.30 13.31 12.06
C GLU A 177 -13.20 14.22 12.63
N GLY A 178 -13.49 14.89 13.75
CA GLY A 178 -12.52 15.71 14.46
C GLY A 178 -11.40 14.88 15.10
N GLU A 179 -11.74 13.72 15.68
CA GLU A 179 -10.78 12.74 16.19
C GLU A 179 -9.96 12.11 15.06
N PHE A 180 -10.59 11.84 13.91
CA PHE A 180 -9.92 11.31 12.72
C PHE A 180 -8.90 12.29 12.17
N ARG A 181 -9.24 13.58 12.05
CA ARG A 181 -8.28 14.62 11.62
C ARG A 181 -7.09 14.71 12.57
N ARG A 182 -7.33 14.74 13.89
CA ARG A 182 -6.26 14.73 14.89
C ARG A 182 -5.39 13.47 14.80
N ALA A 183 -5.98 12.30 14.59
CA ALA A 183 -5.23 11.06 14.41
C ALA A 183 -4.38 11.09 13.12
N MET A 184 -4.92 11.65 12.03
CA MET A 184 -4.18 11.83 10.79
C MET A 184 -3.02 12.83 10.93
N ASP A 185 -3.19 13.91 11.70
CA ASP A 185 -2.12 14.86 12.03
C ASP A 185 -1.04 14.23 12.91
N GLN A 186 -1.44 13.38 13.87
CA GLN A 186 -0.50 12.59 14.68
C GLN A 186 0.29 11.61 13.79
N CYS A 187 -0.38 10.93 12.86
CA CYS A 187 0.29 10.08 11.88
C CYS A 187 1.23 10.88 10.98
N ALA A 188 0.86 12.11 10.57
CA ALA A 188 1.74 12.98 9.82
C ALA A 188 3.00 13.37 10.62
N ASN A 189 2.93 13.33 11.95
CA ASN A 189 4.06 13.58 12.84
C ASN A 189 4.98 12.36 13.09
N THR A 190 4.65 11.18 12.55
CA THR A 190 5.49 9.98 12.65
C THR A 190 6.56 9.91 11.55
N GLY A 191 7.56 9.05 11.70
CA GLY A 191 8.61 8.83 10.69
C GLY A 191 8.05 8.39 9.33
N PHE A 192 8.85 8.57 8.27
CA PHE A 192 8.40 8.34 6.90
C PHE A 192 7.82 6.93 6.67
N PHE A 193 8.42 5.91 7.30
CA PHE A 193 8.04 4.51 7.12
C PHE A 193 6.84 4.09 7.97
N GLU A 194 6.59 4.77 9.08
CA GLU A 194 5.45 4.50 9.98
C GLU A 194 4.19 5.26 9.57
N ARG A 195 4.34 6.32 8.76
CA ARG A 195 3.22 7.12 8.25
C ARG A 195 2.16 6.31 7.50
N PRO A 196 2.48 5.42 6.55
CA PRO A 196 1.48 4.67 5.80
C PRO A 196 0.69 3.70 6.69
N THR A 197 1.37 2.99 7.59
CA THR A 197 0.75 2.04 8.52
C THR A 197 -0.11 2.77 9.56
N CYS A 198 0.38 3.88 10.12
CA CYS A 198 -0.40 4.72 11.03
C CYS A 198 -1.67 5.26 10.36
N ALA A 199 -1.53 5.84 9.16
CA ALA A 199 -2.67 6.39 8.42
C ALA A 199 -3.66 5.30 8.00
N TRP A 200 -3.20 4.10 7.64
CA TRP A 200 -4.07 2.97 7.35
C TRP A 200 -4.85 2.50 8.57
N ASN A 201 -4.17 2.36 9.71
CA ASN A 201 -4.79 1.97 10.98
C ASN A 201 -5.83 3.00 11.44
N ALA A 202 -5.51 4.30 11.35
CA ALA A 202 -6.46 5.38 11.63
C ALA A 202 -7.69 5.29 10.73
N ARG A 203 -7.51 5.11 9.41
CA ARG A 203 -8.64 4.95 8.49
C ARG A 203 -9.46 3.69 8.77
N ASN A 204 -8.86 2.57 9.13
CA ASN A 204 -9.61 1.38 9.54
C ASN A 204 -10.39 1.62 10.85
N LYS A 205 -9.83 2.37 11.80
CA LYS A 205 -10.51 2.69 13.07
C LYS A 205 -11.70 3.63 12.90
N TYR A 206 -11.62 4.59 11.99
CA TYR A 206 -12.66 5.63 11.84
C TYR A 206 -13.51 5.47 10.58
N CYS A 207 -12.92 5.19 9.41
CA CYS A 207 -13.67 5.07 8.16
C CYS A 207 -14.48 3.76 8.06
N ALA A 208 -13.99 2.65 8.65
CA ALA A 208 -14.67 1.36 8.55
C ALA A 208 -15.95 1.27 9.40
N PRO A 209 -15.97 1.65 10.70
CA PRO A 209 -17.19 1.59 11.51
C PRO A 209 -18.26 2.59 11.06
N ASN A 210 -17.83 3.74 10.52
CA ASN A 210 -18.72 4.82 10.11
C ASN A 210 -19.12 4.77 8.62
N ASN A 211 -18.78 3.70 7.90
CA ASN A 211 -19.08 3.54 6.46
C ASN A 211 -18.69 4.76 5.60
N ALA A 212 -17.54 5.37 5.92
CA ALA A 212 -17.11 6.66 5.37
C ALA A 212 -16.14 6.54 4.18
N TRP A 213 -15.78 5.30 3.79
CA TRP A 213 -14.92 5.05 2.63
C TRP A 213 -15.49 5.69 1.35
N GLY A 214 -14.75 6.62 0.76
CA GLY A 214 -15.15 7.36 -0.43
C GLY A 214 -16.27 8.39 -0.23
N LYS A 215 -16.67 8.68 1.01
CA LYS A 215 -17.70 9.69 1.35
C LYS A 215 -17.13 10.92 2.06
N VAL A 216 -16.03 10.74 2.81
CA VAL A 216 -15.42 11.77 3.64
C VAL A 216 -13.98 12.00 3.20
N ASP A 217 -13.54 13.27 3.18
CA ASP A 217 -12.16 13.65 2.88
C ASP A 217 -11.18 12.92 3.79
N GLY A 218 -10.23 12.20 3.18
CA GLY A 218 -9.22 11.39 3.88
C GLY A 218 -9.51 9.89 3.91
N CYS A 219 -10.73 9.44 3.56
CA CYS A 219 -11.07 8.02 3.39
C CYS A 219 -11.16 7.68 1.88
N PRO A 220 -10.15 7.02 1.28
CA PRO A 220 -10.18 6.69 -0.16
C PRO A 220 -11.31 5.72 -0.50
N ARG A 221 -11.78 5.74 -1.75
CA ARG A 221 -12.77 4.77 -2.23
C ARG A 221 -12.09 3.40 -2.37
N ARG A 222 -12.63 2.36 -1.73
CA ARG A 222 -12.07 1.00 -1.85
C ARG A 222 -12.42 0.45 -3.24
N SER A 223 -11.43 0.24 -4.08
CA SER A 223 -11.54 -0.63 -5.25
C SER A 223 -11.25 -2.06 -4.78
N PHE A 224 -12.24 -2.93 -4.91
CA PHE A 224 -12.04 -4.38 -4.80
C PHE A 224 -11.44 -4.89 -6.12
#